data_AF-A0A8C5U7M6-F1
#
_entry.id   AF-A0A8C5U7M6-F1
#
_cell.length_a   1.000
_cell.length_b   1.000
_cell.length_c   1.000
_cell.angle_alpha   90.00
_cell.angle_beta   90.00
_cell.angle_gamma   90.00
#
_symmetry.space_group_name_H-M   'P 1'
#
loop_
_entity.id
_entity.type
_entity.pdbx_description
1 polymer ?
#
loop_
_entity_poly.entity_id
_entity_poly.type
_entity_poly.pdbx_seq_one_letter_code
_entity_poly.pdbx_strand_id
1 'polypeptide(L)'
;MHKQRDRALAVLAEKDRELEQEGANLEYLKNVVFRFLTLPDARGRQQTLTAIMAILHFSPEEKLSIAKSWAHGSWWLHGKR
;
A
#
# COMPACT_ATOMS: atom_id res chain seq x y z
N MET A 1 -10.98 -16.09 39.02
CA MET A 1 -11.23 -14.69 38.58
C MET A 1 -9.98 -14.01 37.99
N HIS A 2 -8.80 -14.04 38.62
CA HIS A 2 -7.58 -13.38 38.08
C HIS A 2 -7.13 -13.87 36.68
N LYS A 3 -7.07 -15.18 36.45
CA LYS A 3 -6.65 -15.77 35.17
C LYS A 3 -7.48 -15.31 33.96
N GLN A 4 -8.76 -14.97 34.17
CA GLN A 4 -9.65 -14.52 33.11
C GLN A 4 -9.40 -13.04 32.77
N ARG A 5 -9.11 -12.23 33.80
CA ARG A 5 -8.68 -10.84 33.65
C ARG A 5 -7.34 -10.75 32.91
N ASP A 6 -6.37 -11.57 33.30
CA ASP A 6 -5.03 -11.55 32.69
C ASP A 6 -5.08 -11.97 31.21
N ARG A 7 -5.96 -12.92 30.87
CA ARG A 7 -6.24 -13.28 29.47
C ARG A 7 -6.90 -12.15 28.69
N ALA A 8 -7.88 -11.46 29.29
CA ALA A 8 -8.54 -10.33 28.65
C ALA A 8 -7.55 -9.19 28.36
N LEU A 9 -6.65 -8.89 29.30
CA LEU A 9 -5.60 -7.89 29.11
C LEU A 9 -4.61 -8.28 28.00
N ALA A 10 -4.24 -9.56 27.89
CA ALA A 10 -3.37 -10.04 26.83
C ALA A 10 -4.03 -9.89 25.44
N VAL A 11 -5.32 -10.21 25.32
CA VAL A 11 -6.08 -10.04 24.07
C VAL A 11 -6.18 -8.56 23.68
N LEU A 12 -6.44 -7.66 24.64
CA LEU A 12 -6.48 -6.21 24.36
C LEU A 12 -5.14 -5.70 23.87
N ALA A 13 -4.04 -6.07 24.52
CA ALA A 13 -2.69 -5.68 24.08
C ALA A 13 -2.33 -6.24 22.69
N GLU A 14 -2.82 -7.42 22.33
CA GLU A 14 -2.68 -7.98 20.98
C GLU A 14 -3.47 -7.17 19.95
N LYS A 15 -4.73 -6.82 20.25
CA LYS A 15 -5.56 -5.96 19.38
C LYS A 15 -4.95 -4.56 19.21
N ASP A 16 -4.44 -3.95 20.26
CA ASP A 16 -3.79 -2.64 20.19
C ASP A 16 -2.59 -2.67 19.24
N ARG A 17 -1.77 -3.72 19.30
CA ARG A 17 -0.64 -3.91 18.38
C ARG A 17 -1.07 -4.13 16.94
N GLU A 18 -2.14 -4.89 16.71
CA GLU A 18 -2.70 -5.05 15.37
C GLU A 18 -3.18 -3.71 14.80
N LEU A 19 -3.88 -2.90 15.60
CA LEU A 19 -4.34 -1.56 15.19
C LEU A 19 -3.18 -0.61 14.91
N GLU A 20 -2.14 -0.61 15.73
CA GLU A 20 -0.93 0.18 15.49
C GLU A 20 -0.25 -0.24 14.17
N GLN A 21 -0.16 -1.54 13.91
CA GLN A 21 0.43 -2.07 12.68
C GLN A 21 -0.42 -1.73 11.45
N GLU A 22 -1.75 -1.84 11.54
CA GLU A 22 -2.67 -1.42 10.48
C GLU A 22 -2.53 0.08 10.20
N GLY A 23 -2.46 0.92 11.23
CA GLY A 23 -2.21 2.35 11.11
C GLY A 23 -0.90 2.67 10.38
N ALA A 24 0.20 2.00 10.78
CA ALA A 24 1.50 2.14 10.13
C ALA A 24 1.48 1.68 8.66
N ASN A 25 0.79 0.58 8.36
CA ASN A 25 0.64 0.06 7.00
C ASN A 25 -0.13 1.05 6.11
N LEU A 26 -1.20 1.67 6.63
CA LEU A 26 -1.97 2.68 5.90
C LEU A 26 -1.18 3.96 5.66
N GLU A 27 -0.41 4.42 6.64
CA GLU A 27 0.48 5.57 6.45
C GLU A 27 1.56 5.27 5.40
N TYR A 28 2.13 4.08 5.42
CA TYR A 28 3.08 3.66 4.39
C TYR A 28 2.42 3.64 3.00
N LEU A 29 1.23 3.05 2.87
CA LEU A 29 0.49 3.03 1.61
C LEU A 29 0.23 4.45 1.08
N LYS A 30 -0.24 5.37 1.94
CA LYS A 30 -0.41 6.79 1.62
C LYS A 30 0.87 7.38 1.04
N ASN A 31 2.01 7.13 1.68
CA ASN A 31 3.30 7.67 1.25
C ASN A 31 3.76 7.10 -0.10
N VAL A 32 3.56 5.80 -0.34
CA VAL A 32 3.91 5.17 -1.63
C VAL A 32 3.00 5.66 -2.74
N VAL A 33 1.69 5.81 -2.50
CA VAL A 33 0.73 6.40 -3.46
C VAL A 33 1.10 7.85 -3.78
N PHE A 34 1.41 8.66 -2.77
CA PHE A 34 1.87 10.04 -2.99
C PHE A 34 3.13 10.08 -3.87
N ARG A 35 4.13 9.24 -3.59
CA ARG A 35 5.35 9.14 -4.42
C ARG A 35 5.03 8.68 -5.83
N PHE A 36 4.16 7.69 -5.99
CA PHE A 36 3.72 7.22 -7.30
C PHE A 36 3.15 8.35 -8.15
N LEU A 37 2.29 9.21 -7.57
CA LEU A 37 1.65 10.32 -8.27
C LEU A 37 2.59 11.49 -8.58
N THR A 38 3.68 11.66 -7.81
CA THR A 38 4.53 12.87 -7.87
C THR A 38 5.91 12.62 -8.48
N LEU A 39 6.37 11.37 -8.56
CA LEU A 39 7.70 11.06 -9.11
C LEU A 39 7.78 11.42 -10.60
N PRO A 40 8.81 12.16 -11.04
CA PRO A 40 9.00 12.47 -12.46
C PRO A 40 9.67 11.32 -13.24
N ASP A 41 10.36 10.43 -12.53
CA ASP A 41 11.06 9.28 -13.10
C ASP A 41 10.14 8.06 -13.30
N ALA A 42 10.21 7.45 -14.49
CA ALA A 42 9.39 6.30 -14.85
C ALA A 42 9.75 5.04 -14.05
N ARG A 43 11.04 4.85 -13.74
CA ARG A 43 11.51 3.67 -13.00
C ARG A 43 11.08 3.72 -11.53
N GLY A 44 11.26 4.87 -10.88
CA GLY A 44 10.79 5.11 -9.51
C GLY A 44 9.28 4.89 -9.38
N ARG A 45 8.51 5.36 -10.37
CA ARG A 45 7.06 5.09 -10.45
C ARG A 45 6.72 3.63 -10.59
N GLN A 46 7.36 2.92 -11.50
CA GLN A 46 7.16 1.48 -11.65
C GLN A 46 7.44 0.75 -10.34
N GLN A 47 8.52 1.11 -9.64
CA GLN A 47 8.85 0.53 -8.34
C GLN A 47 7.78 0.82 -7.28
N THR A 48 7.30 2.07 -7.19
CA THR A 48 6.22 2.41 -6.25
C THR A 48 4.89 1.73 -6.60
N LEU A 49 4.59 1.53 -7.89
CA LEU A 49 3.42 0.77 -8.32
C LEU A 49 3.52 -0.70 -7.90
N THR A 50 4.69 -1.32 -8.06
CA THR A 50 4.93 -2.69 -7.57
C THR A 50 4.68 -2.80 -6.07
N ALA A 51 5.12 -1.81 -5.29
CA ALA A 51 4.84 -1.76 -3.86
C ALA A 51 3.34 -1.61 -3.56
N ILE A 52 2.62 -0.72 -4.26
CA ILE A 52 1.16 -0.55 -4.10
C ILE A 52 0.42 -1.86 -4.39
N MET A 53 0.74 -2.53 -5.51
CA MET A 53 0.11 -3.79 -5.89
C MET A 53 0.35 -4.91 -4.86
N ALA A 54 1.51 -4.90 -4.19
CA ALA A 54 1.83 -5.88 -3.15
C ALA A 54 1.08 -5.60 -1.85
N ILE A 55 1.03 -4.34 -1.40
CA ILE A 55 0.34 -3.92 -0.16
C ILE A 55 -1.17 -4.15 -0.28
N LEU A 56 -1.74 -3.87 -1.45
CA LEU A 56 -3.17 -4.02 -1.71
C LEU A 56 -3.56 -5.40 -2.25
N HIS A 57 -2.62 -6.34 -2.30
CA HIS A 57 -2.85 -7.73 -2.72
C HIS A 57 -3.56 -7.87 -4.08
N PHE A 58 -3.10 -7.13 -5.09
CA PHE A 58 -3.73 -7.16 -6.41
C PHE A 58 -3.70 -8.56 -7.03
N SER A 59 -4.80 -8.93 -7.67
CA SER A 59 -4.93 -10.20 -8.37
C SER A 59 -4.05 -10.25 -9.64
N PRO A 60 -3.77 -11.44 -10.18
CA PRO A 60 -3.09 -11.56 -11.48
C PRO A 60 -3.81 -10.81 -12.61
N GLU A 61 -5.14 -10.84 -12.64
CA GLU A 61 -5.98 -10.18 -13.65
C GLU A 61 -5.87 -8.66 -13.57
N GLU A 62 -5.91 -8.11 -12.35
CA GLU A 62 -5.73 -6.67 -12.10
C GLU A 62 -4.34 -6.20 -12.54
N LYS A 63 -3.29 -6.96 -12.22
CA LYS A 63 -1.91 -6.68 -12.65
C LYS A 63 -1.78 -6.65 -14.18
N LEU A 64 -2.41 -7.59 -14.87
CA LEU A 64 -2.42 -7.64 -16.34
C LEU A 64 -3.17 -6.45 -16.96
N SER A 65 -4.31 -6.07 -16.38
CA SER A 65 -5.09 -4.90 -16.82
C SER A 65 -4.28 -3.61 -16.70
N ILE A 66 -3.55 -3.45 -15.59
CA ILE A 66 -2.66 -2.32 -15.35
C ILE A 66 -1.50 -2.32 -16.35
N ALA A 67 -0.84 -3.46 -16.57
CA ALA A 67 0.29 -3.57 -17.51
C ALA A 67 -0.10 -3.19 -18.95
N LYS A 68 -1.29 -3.61 -19.40
CA LYS A 68 -1.85 -3.21 -20.70
C LYS A 68 -2.10 -1.71 -20.77
N SER A 69 -2.74 -1.15 -19.75
CA SER A 69 -3.04 0.29 -19.69
C SER A 69 -1.77 1.14 -19.62
N TRP A 70 -0.73 0.64 -18.95
CA TRP A 70 0.58 1.28 -18.85
C TRP A 70 1.36 1.29 -20.16
N ALA A 71 1.27 0.23 -20.96
CA ALA A 71 1.90 0.16 -22.28
C ALA A 71 1.32 1.19 -23.28
N HIS A 72 0.07 1.61 -23.06
CA HIS A 72 -0.67 2.52 -23.96
C HIS A 72 -0.93 3.92 -23.39
N GLY A 73 -0.52 4.19 -22.14
CA GLY A 73 -0.90 5.40 -21.41
C GLY A 73 -0.03 6.63 -21.71
N SER A 74 -0.49 7.50 -22.62
CA SER A 74 0.07 8.84 -22.90
C SER A 74 0.02 9.85 -21.74
N TRP A 75 -0.71 9.57 -20.65
CA TRP A 75 -0.91 10.51 -19.53
C TRP A 75 0.34 10.73 -18.65
N TRP A 76 1.34 9.85 -18.70
CA TRP A 76 2.69 10.15 -18.18
C TRP A 76 3.45 11.19 -19.02
N LEU A 77 2.99 11.50 -20.23
CA LEU A 77 3.72 12.32 -21.20
C LEU A 77 3.44 13.83 -21.09
N HIS A 78 2.51 14.30 -20.24
CA HIS A 78 2.08 15.71 -20.19
C HIS A 78 2.44 16.48 -18.91
N GLY A 79 3.45 16.04 -18.15
CA GLY A 79 3.93 16.75 -16.96
C GLY A 79 5.04 17.79 -17.18
N LYS A 80 5.45 18.08 -18.42
CA LYS A 80 6.46 19.12 -18.71
C LYS A 80 5.78 20.46 -18.99
N ARG A 81 5.67 21.29 -17.96
CA ARG A 81 5.87 22.74 -18.10
C ARG A 81 7.14 23.10 -17.36
#